data_AF-A0A5B9W843-F1
#
_entry.id   AF-A0A5B9W843-F1
#
_cell.length_a   1.000
_cell.length_b   1.000
_cell.length_c   1.000
_cell.angle_alpha   90.00
_cell.angle_beta   90.00
_cell.angle_gamma   90.00
#
_symmetry.space_group_name_H-M   'P 1'
#
loop_
_entity.id
_entity.type
_entity.pdbx_description
1 polymer ?
#
loop_
_entity_poly.entity_id
_entity_poly.type
_entity_poly.pdbx_seq_one_letter_code
_entity_poly.pdbx_strand_id
1 'polypeptide(L)'
;MRLPHSATWLVVVTGLACCAGCSGLRPHSFRKINHPAPLMRARAVSLAESEPNATAVPVLIGHLNDPDPVVRLAANEELKRRTGRDFKFQSWAAPEERAAGVSRWKAWLTGKPDAQRAAEVQRSTAPPRKSMPRPSPQGEPSP
;
A
#
# COMPACT_ATOMS: atom_id res chain seq x y z
N MET A 1 49.83 -35.50 54.84
CA MET A 1 50.94 -34.54 54.96
C MET A 1 50.65 -33.36 54.03
N ARG A 2 50.58 -32.14 54.56
CA ARG A 2 50.32 -30.90 53.82
C ARG A 2 51.65 -30.30 53.34
N LEU A 3 51.70 -29.80 52.10
CA LEU A 3 52.74 -28.89 51.63
C LEU A 3 52.11 -27.56 51.16
N PRO A 4 52.82 -26.43 51.26
CA PRO A 4 52.24 -25.09 51.35
C PRO A 4 52.38 -24.23 50.07
N HIS A 5 51.51 -23.21 50.01
CA HIS A 5 51.59 -21.87 49.38
C HIS A 5 52.84 -21.61 48.52
N SER A 6 52.75 -21.07 47.29
CA SER A 6 52.42 -19.66 47.04
C SER A 6 52.52 -19.36 45.53
N ALA A 7 51.72 -18.37 45.07
CA ALA A 7 52.02 -17.43 43.99
C ALA A 7 52.25 -18.03 42.58
N THR A 8 51.58 -17.61 41.51
CA THR A 8 51.37 -16.22 41.09
C THR A 8 50.30 -16.24 40.00
N TRP A 9 49.31 -15.36 40.15
CA TRP A 9 48.36 -15.03 39.10
C TRP A 9 49.11 -14.45 37.90
N LEU A 10 48.95 -15.05 36.72
CA LEU A 10 49.20 -14.36 35.45
C LEU A 10 47.98 -14.56 34.57
N VAL A 11 46.99 -13.73 34.86
CA VAL A 11 45.90 -13.40 33.96
C VAL A 11 46.51 -12.64 32.79
N VAL A 12 46.76 -13.35 31.70
CA VAL A 12 47.00 -12.71 30.41
C VAL A 12 45.64 -12.55 29.75
N VAL A 13 44.92 -11.50 30.16
CA VAL A 13 43.79 -10.95 29.39
C VAL A 13 44.41 -10.17 28.25
N THR A 14 44.73 -10.87 27.16
CA THR A 14 45.01 -10.21 25.89
C THR A 14 43.67 -9.77 25.31
N GLY A 15 43.27 -8.55 25.67
CA GLY A 15 42.13 -7.88 25.10
C GLY A 15 42.40 -7.55 23.63
N LEU A 16 41.77 -8.29 22.73
CA LEU A 16 41.56 -7.85 21.35
C LEU A 16 40.05 -7.78 21.09
N ALA A 17 39.43 -6.79 21.72
CA ALA A 17 38.07 -6.37 21.46
C ALA A 17 38.02 -5.55 20.17
N CYS A 18 38.05 -6.21 19.01
CA CYS A 18 37.69 -5.63 17.71
C CYS A 18 36.23 -5.96 17.35
N CYS A 19 35.31 -5.63 18.26
CA CYS A 19 33.87 -5.73 17.99
C CYS A 19 33.23 -4.34 18.15
N ALA A 20 32.32 -4.03 17.23
CA ALA A 20 31.36 -2.92 17.24
C ALA A 20 31.86 -1.57 16.66
N GLY A 21 31.88 -1.48 15.33
CA GLY A 21 32.11 -0.20 14.64
C GLY A 21 31.50 -0.04 13.24
N CYS A 22 30.63 -0.94 12.76
CA CYS A 22 29.89 -0.73 11.49
C CYS A 22 28.38 -0.54 11.75
N SER A 23 28.02 0.30 12.71
CA SER A 23 26.61 0.68 12.96
C SER A 23 26.07 1.73 11.97
N GLY A 24 26.89 2.18 11.01
CA GLY A 24 26.59 3.32 10.12
C GLY A 24 25.72 3.00 8.91
N LEU A 25 25.54 1.72 8.55
CA LEU A 25 24.73 1.29 7.40
C LEU A 25 23.51 0.50 7.88
N ARG A 26 22.70 1.10 8.75
CA ARG A 26 21.43 0.48 9.13
C ARG A 26 20.52 0.49 7.91
N PRO A 27 20.04 -0.67 7.41
CA PRO A 27 19.12 -0.69 6.27
C PRO A 27 17.95 0.23 6.56
N HIS A 28 17.60 1.06 5.58
CA HIS A 28 16.37 1.84 5.67
C HIS A 28 15.20 0.85 5.85
N SER A 29 14.28 1.16 6.76
CA SER A 29 13.18 0.28 7.13
C SER A 29 11.85 0.91 6.75
N PHE A 30 10.88 0.07 6.36
CA PHE A 30 9.48 0.44 6.19
C PHE A 30 8.90 1.21 7.39
N ARG A 31 9.47 1.03 8.59
CA ARG A 31 9.10 1.78 9.81
C ARG A 31 9.19 3.30 9.67
N LYS A 32 9.97 3.82 8.71
CA LYS A 32 10.11 5.27 8.45
C LYS A 32 8.98 5.85 7.58
N ILE A 33 7.88 5.13 7.39
CA ILE A 33 6.78 5.60 6.55
C ILE A 33 6.08 6.86 7.09
N ASN A 34 6.17 7.12 8.40
CA ASN A 34 5.62 8.33 9.04
C ASN A 34 6.67 9.46 9.25
N HIS A 35 7.74 9.49 8.45
CA HIS A 35 8.79 10.50 8.59
C HIS A 35 8.34 11.91 8.16
N PRO A 36 8.80 13.00 8.80
CA PRO A 36 8.39 14.37 8.43
C PRO A 36 8.78 14.75 6.98
N ALA A 37 9.99 14.38 6.56
CA ALA A 37 10.45 14.62 5.18
C ALA A 37 9.73 13.69 4.17
N PRO A 38 9.06 14.22 3.12
CA PRO A 38 8.34 13.41 2.14
C PRO A 38 9.21 12.40 1.39
N LEU A 39 10.44 12.78 1.03
CA LEU A 39 11.39 11.89 0.36
C LEU A 39 11.70 10.64 1.20
N MET A 40 11.72 10.76 2.53
CA MET A 40 11.94 9.61 3.40
C MET A 40 10.70 8.70 3.46
N ARG A 41 9.48 9.25 3.41
CA ARG A 41 8.25 8.46 3.32
C ARG A 41 8.15 7.72 2.00
N ALA A 42 8.40 8.40 0.88
CA ALA A 42 8.42 7.80 -0.45
C ALA A 42 9.45 6.66 -0.54
N ARG A 43 10.65 6.87 0.03
CA ARG A 43 11.67 5.81 0.10
C ARG A 43 11.25 4.65 1.01
N ALA A 44 10.60 4.93 2.14
CA ALA A 44 10.10 3.90 3.04
C ALA A 44 9.02 3.03 2.37
N VAL A 45 8.16 3.63 1.54
CA VAL A 45 7.16 2.92 0.73
C VAL A 45 7.82 1.89 -0.20
N SER A 46 8.90 2.24 -0.89
CA SER A 46 9.64 1.31 -1.75
C SER A 46 10.33 0.17 -0.99
N LEU A 47 10.49 0.30 0.33
CA LEU A 47 11.09 -0.71 1.21
C LEU A 47 10.04 -1.62 1.86
N ALA A 48 8.78 -1.52 1.44
CA ALA A 48 7.74 -2.44 1.88
C ALA A 48 8.08 -3.90 1.51
N GLU A 49 8.99 -4.17 0.57
CA GLU A 49 9.31 -5.52 0.04
C GLU A 49 9.59 -6.55 1.12
N SER A 50 10.17 -6.11 2.23
CA SER A 50 10.48 -6.96 3.38
C SER A 50 9.27 -7.25 4.28
N GLU A 51 8.10 -6.66 4.01
CA GLU A 51 6.89 -6.78 4.81
C GLU A 51 5.83 -7.66 4.10
N PRO A 52 5.12 -8.53 4.85
CA PRO A 52 4.00 -9.31 4.32
C PRO A 52 2.90 -8.43 3.74
N ASN A 53 2.22 -8.89 2.69
CA ASN A 53 1.14 -8.14 2.04
C ASN A 53 0.00 -7.75 3.01
N ALA A 54 -0.33 -8.61 3.98
CA ALA A 54 -1.34 -8.32 4.99
C ALA A 54 -1.02 -7.06 5.83
N THR A 55 0.28 -6.75 5.99
CA THR A 55 0.75 -5.57 6.73
C THR A 55 1.01 -4.39 5.79
N ALA A 56 1.69 -4.63 4.66
CA ALA A 56 2.12 -3.57 3.75
C ALA A 56 0.94 -2.92 3.00
N VAL A 57 0.00 -3.72 2.47
CA VAL A 57 -1.04 -3.23 1.58
C VAL A 57 -1.97 -2.19 2.25
N PRO A 58 -2.52 -2.42 3.45
CA PRO A 58 -3.36 -1.42 4.12
C PRO A 58 -2.62 -0.10 4.37
N VAL A 59 -1.35 -0.18 4.74
CA VAL A 59 -0.49 0.99 5.01
C VAL A 59 -0.22 1.79 3.73
N LEU A 60 0.06 1.10 2.63
CA LEU A 60 0.26 1.73 1.31
C LEU A 60 -1.01 2.42 0.81
N ILE A 61 -2.18 1.79 1.00
CA ILE A 61 -3.48 2.40 0.66
C ILE A 61 -3.70 3.69 1.47
N GLY A 62 -3.26 3.74 2.72
CA GLY A 62 -3.26 4.96 3.53
C GLY A 62 -2.43 6.09 2.89
N HIS A 63 -1.25 5.76 2.36
CA HIS A 63 -0.31 6.72 1.76
C HIS A 63 -0.74 7.26 0.39
N LEU A 64 -1.80 6.71 -0.20
CA LEU A 64 -2.46 7.34 -1.35
C LEU A 64 -3.12 8.69 -1.00
N ASN A 65 -3.33 8.98 0.28
CA ASN A 65 -3.80 10.29 0.77
C ASN A 65 -2.68 11.17 1.33
N ASP A 66 -1.41 10.80 1.15
CA ASP A 66 -0.30 11.62 1.63
C ASP A 66 -0.39 13.05 1.03
N PRO A 67 -0.10 14.11 1.79
CA PRO A 67 -0.09 15.48 1.27
C PRO A 67 0.87 15.66 0.09
N ASP A 68 1.96 14.91 0.05
CA ASP A 68 2.98 15.01 -0.99
C ASP A 68 2.66 14.08 -2.19
N PRO A 69 2.57 14.61 -3.43
CA PRO A 69 2.28 13.81 -4.62
C PRO A 69 3.31 12.72 -4.91
N VAL A 70 4.58 12.92 -4.55
CA VAL A 70 5.64 11.92 -4.76
C VAL A 70 5.41 10.70 -3.87
N VAL A 71 4.97 10.92 -2.62
CA VAL A 71 4.62 9.82 -1.71
C VAL A 71 3.40 9.05 -2.22
N ARG A 72 2.38 9.76 -2.73
CA ARG A 72 1.20 9.14 -3.34
C ARG A 72 1.55 8.29 -4.55
N LEU A 73 2.43 8.79 -5.42
CA LEU A 73 2.93 8.07 -6.59
C LEU A 73 3.67 6.80 -6.18
N ALA A 74 4.63 6.92 -5.25
CA ALA A 74 5.39 5.79 -4.74
C ALA A 74 4.47 4.71 -4.16
N ALA A 75 3.44 5.11 -3.40
CA ALA A 75 2.47 4.18 -2.81
C ALA A 75 1.67 3.43 -3.88
N ASN A 76 1.20 4.14 -4.92
CA ASN A 76 0.45 3.51 -6.00
C ASN A 76 1.29 2.55 -6.85
N GLU A 77 2.53 2.91 -7.18
CA GLU A 77 3.43 2.02 -7.93
C GLU A 77 3.78 0.77 -7.12
N GLU A 78 4.03 0.91 -5.82
CA GLU A 78 4.29 -0.24 -4.97
C GLU A 78 3.06 -1.16 -4.82
N LEU A 79 1.86 -0.58 -4.73
CA LEU A 79 0.61 -1.34 -4.74
C LEU A 79 0.43 -2.13 -6.06
N LYS A 80 0.70 -1.50 -7.21
CA LYS A 80 0.64 -2.17 -8.51
C LYS A 80 1.64 -3.32 -8.58
N ARG A 81 2.89 -3.09 -8.16
CA ARG A 81 3.97 -4.08 -8.17
C ARG A 81 3.62 -5.30 -7.30
N ARG A 82 3.08 -5.08 -6.10
CA ARG A 82 2.73 -6.15 -5.16
C ARG A 82 1.51 -6.97 -5.54
N THR A 83 0.49 -6.31 -6.09
CA THR A 83 -0.85 -6.90 -6.24
C THR A 83 -1.17 -7.25 -7.69
N GLY A 84 -0.41 -6.73 -8.65
CA GLY A 84 -0.70 -6.82 -10.08
C GLY A 84 -1.93 -6.02 -10.52
N ARG A 85 -2.54 -5.23 -9.62
CA ARG A 85 -3.77 -4.48 -9.90
C ARG A 85 -3.49 -3.01 -10.15
N ASP A 86 -4.23 -2.43 -11.08
CA ASP A 86 -4.20 -1.01 -11.40
C ASP A 86 -5.63 -0.44 -11.39
N PHE A 87 -5.90 0.47 -10.44
CA PHE A 87 -7.18 1.16 -10.31
C PHE A 87 -7.15 2.59 -10.89
N LYS A 88 -6.20 2.88 -11.78
CA LYS A 88 -6.05 4.15 -12.49
C LYS A 88 -5.98 5.35 -11.54
N PHE A 89 -5.28 5.17 -10.42
CA PHE A 89 -5.07 6.25 -9.47
C PHE A 89 -4.08 7.28 -10.04
N GLN A 90 -4.44 8.56 -9.95
CA GLN A 90 -3.61 9.68 -10.41
C GLN A 90 -3.07 10.46 -9.20
N SER A 91 -1.75 10.48 -9.02
CA SER A 91 -1.13 11.06 -7.82
C SER A 91 -1.24 12.59 -7.77
N TRP A 92 -1.30 13.28 -8.91
CA TRP A 92 -1.43 14.75 -9.00
C TRP A 92 -2.85 15.24 -9.26
N ALA A 93 -3.83 14.35 -9.41
CA ALA A 93 -5.23 14.72 -9.66
C ALA A 93 -5.84 15.52 -8.50
N ALA A 94 -7.00 16.13 -8.73
CA ALA A 94 -7.75 16.88 -7.72
C ALA A 94 -8.21 15.96 -6.55
N PRO A 95 -8.43 16.51 -5.34
CA PRO A 95 -8.73 15.70 -4.14
C PRO A 95 -9.89 14.71 -4.30
N GLU A 96 -10.97 15.13 -4.94
CA GLU A 96 -12.15 14.33 -5.23
C GLU A 96 -11.84 13.14 -6.15
N GLU A 97 -11.04 13.35 -7.19
CA GLU A 97 -10.64 12.29 -8.12
C GLU A 97 -9.70 11.28 -7.44
N ARG A 98 -8.77 11.77 -6.62
CA ARG A 98 -7.90 10.90 -5.80
C ARG A 98 -8.73 10.05 -4.84
N ALA A 99 -9.72 10.65 -4.17
CA ALA A 99 -10.59 9.94 -3.23
C ALA A 99 -11.35 8.78 -3.90
N ALA A 100 -11.75 8.93 -5.16
CA ALA A 100 -12.37 7.85 -5.93
C ALA A 100 -11.38 6.70 -6.17
N GLY A 101 -10.13 6.98 -6.53
CA GLY A 101 -9.08 5.96 -6.68
C GLY A 101 -8.74 5.23 -5.38
N VAL A 102 -8.65 5.97 -4.26
CA VAL A 102 -8.46 5.39 -2.92
C VAL A 102 -9.62 4.48 -2.55
N SER A 103 -10.85 4.87 -2.89
CA SER A 103 -12.04 4.08 -2.59
C SER A 103 -12.05 2.75 -3.32
N ARG A 104 -11.57 2.71 -4.57
CA ARG A 104 -11.40 1.45 -5.33
C ARG A 104 -10.39 0.52 -4.66
N TRP A 105 -9.24 1.05 -4.24
CA TRP A 105 -8.24 0.29 -3.47
C TRP A 105 -8.80 -0.26 -2.16
N LYS A 106 -9.54 0.55 -1.39
CA LYS A 106 -10.16 0.13 -0.13
C LYS A 106 -11.23 -0.94 -0.34
N ALA A 107 -12.09 -0.77 -1.36
CA ALA A 107 -13.13 -1.74 -1.68
C ALA A 107 -12.52 -3.11 -1.99
N TRP A 108 -11.49 -3.13 -2.83
CA TRP A 108 -10.74 -4.35 -3.17
C TRP A 108 -10.13 -5.02 -1.92
N LEU A 109 -9.48 -4.27 -1.03
CA LEU A 109 -8.88 -4.82 0.19
C LEU A 109 -9.93 -5.51 1.08
N THR A 110 -11.15 -4.99 1.15
CA THR A 110 -12.24 -5.56 1.95
C THR A 110 -12.92 -6.78 1.31
N GLY A 111 -12.41 -7.27 0.17
CA GLY A 111 -13.02 -8.39 -0.55
C GLY A 111 -14.37 -8.04 -1.19
N LYS A 112 -14.75 -6.76 -1.25
CA LYS A 112 -15.87 -6.34 -2.09
C LYS A 112 -15.40 -6.56 -3.53
N PRO A 113 -16.11 -7.39 -4.34
CA PRO A 113 -15.69 -7.65 -5.70
C PRO A 113 -15.59 -6.33 -6.46
N ASP A 114 -14.84 -6.34 -7.57
CA ASP A 114 -14.71 -5.28 -8.57
C ASP A 114 -16.09 -4.89 -9.18
N ALA A 115 -17.05 -4.46 -8.36
CA ALA A 115 -18.48 -4.34 -8.63
C ALA A 115 -18.75 -3.30 -9.72
N GLN A 116 -17.81 -2.39 -9.92
CA GLN A 116 -17.83 -1.42 -11.01
C GLN A 116 -17.34 -2.02 -12.33
N ARG A 117 -16.38 -2.97 -12.32
CA ARG A 117 -15.90 -3.66 -13.53
C ARG A 117 -16.96 -4.63 -14.06
N ALA A 118 -17.70 -5.31 -13.19
CA ALA A 118 -18.83 -6.16 -13.59
C ALA A 118 -20.02 -5.33 -14.10
N ALA A 119 -20.35 -4.22 -13.44
CA ALA A 119 -21.47 -3.37 -13.84
C ALA A 119 -21.21 -2.58 -15.14
N GLU A 120 -19.98 -2.11 -15.37
CA GLU A 120 -19.60 -1.39 -16.59
C GLU A 120 -19.57 -2.32 -17.81
N VAL A 121 -18.99 -3.52 -17.65
CA VAL A 121 -18.96 -4.54 -18.72
C VAL A 121 -20.38 -5.03 -19.05
N GLN A 122 -21.26 -5.19 -18.06
CA GLN A 122 -22.67 -5.54 -18.29
C GLN A 122 -23.48 -4.41 -18.97
N ARG A 123 -23.24 -3.15 -18.61
CA ARG A 123 -23.88 -1.99 -19.27
C ARG A 123 -23.41 -1.81 -20.71
N SER A 124 -22.13 -2.05 -20.98
CA SER A 124 -21.55 -1.92 -22.32
C SER A 124 -21.89 -3.08 -23.26
N THR A 125 -22.25 -4.24 -22.73
CA THR A 125 -22.56 -5.45 -23.52
C THR A 125 -24.06 -5.73 -23.64
N ALA A 126 -24.91 -4.97 -22.92
CA ALA A 126 -26.36 -5.07 -23.05
C ALA A 126 -26.81 -4.46 -24.39
N PRO A 127 -27.59 -5.17 -25.22
CA PRO A 127 -28.09 -4.61 -26.47
C PRO A 127 -29.00 -3.41 -26.18
N PRO A 128 -28.98 -2.34 -27.01
CA PRO A 128 -29.85 -1.20 -26.82
C PRO A 128 -31.30 -1.67 -26.85
N ARG A 129 -32.03 -1.47 -25.75
CA ARG A 129 -33.48 -1.67 -25.74
C ARG A 129 -34.05 -0.66 -26.73
N LYS A 130 -34.46 -1.14 -27.91
CA LYS A 130 -35.30 -0.38 -28.84
C LYS A 130 -36.49 0.11 -28.03
N SER A 131 -36.56 1.41 -27.80
CA SER A 131 -37.71 2.05 -27.19
C SER A 131 -38.91 1.78 -28.10
N MET A 132 -39.77 0.84 -27.72
CA MET A 132 -41.05 0.65 -28.40
C MET A 132 -41.84 1.96 -28.31
N PRO A 133 -42.40 2.46 -29.42
CA PRO A 133 -43.27 3.61 -29.38
C PRO A 133 -44.44 3.32 -28.43
N ARG A 134 -44.75 4.27 -27.55
CA ARG A 134 -45.92 4.26 -26.69
C ARG A 134 -47.16 4.02 -27.57
N PRO A 135 -47.98 2.97 -27.34
CA PRO A 135 -49.23 2.83 -28.07
C PRO A 135 -50.12 4.02 -27.72
N SER A 136 -50.61 4.70 -28.76
CA SER A 136 -51.57 5.79 -28.64
C SER A 136 -52.81 5.31 -27.88
N PRO A 137 -53.41 6.13 -26.99
CA PRO A 137 -54.64 5.75 -26.29
C PRO A 137 -55.76 5.59 -27.33
N GLN A 138 -56.18 4.34 -27.54
CA GLN A 138 -57.40 4.00 -28.28
C GLN A 138 -58.59 4.45 -27.43
N GLY A 139 -59.55 5.11 -28.09
CA GLY A 139 -60.66 5.82 -27.47
C GLY A 139 -61.48 4.99 -26.50
N GLU A 140 -61.88 5.64 -25.40
CA GLU A 140 -62.95 5.19 -24.52
C GLU A 140 -64.29 5.21 -25.28
N PRO A 141 -65.10 4.13 -25.21
CA PRO A 141 -66.50 4.19 -25.54
C PRO A 141 -67.38 4.45 -24.29
N SER A 142 -68.27 5.43 -24.46
CA SER A 142 -69.65 5.51 -23.90
C SER A 142 -69.82 5.81 -22.40
N PRO A 143 -70.98 6.34 -21.95
CA PRO A 143 -72.37 5.98 -22.31
C PRO A 143 -72.95 6.65 -23.55
#